data_AF-A0A3D4JN27-F1
#
_entry.id   AF-A0A3D4JN27-F1
#
_cell.length_a   1.000
_cell.length_b   1.000
_cell.length_c   1.000
_cell.angle_alpha   90.00
_cell.angle_beta   90.00
_cell.angle_gamma   90.00
#
_symmetry.space_group_name_H-M   'P 1'
#
loop_
_entity.id
_entity.type
_entity.pdbx_description
1 polymer ?
#
loop_
_entity_poly.entity_id
_entity_poly.type
_entity_poly.pdbx_seq_one_letter_code
_entity_poly.pdbx_strand_id
1 'polypeptide(L)'
;MSYNIDNIINFMQSDVNNTIQIPKPILKIKVSDNTKLMFSTIFTECVKKQNASNNTSETFKKIDNLVKEHISKITYSEIINECFCDRKRAKKIKHELNILLETFDITECFSSYKE
;
A
#
# COMPACT_ATOMS: atom_id res chain seq x y z
N MET A 1 -14.96 -5.86 19.93
CA MET A 1 -14.34 -7.12 19.49
C MET A 1 -12.90 -6.82 19.15
N SER A 2 -11.96 -7.41 19.90
CA SER A 2 -10.53 -7.21 19.67
C SER A 2 -10.13 -8.00 18.43
N TYR A 3 -9.66 -7.30 17.40
CA TYR A 3 -9.03 -7.97 16.28
C TYR A 3 -7.78 -8.69 16.76
N ASN A 4 -7.57 -9.91 16.29
CA ASN A 4 -6.23 -10.49 16.30
C ASN A 4 -5.55 -10.07 14.99
N ILE A 5 -5.20 -8.79 14.88
CA ILE A 5 -4.52 -8.23 13.69
C ILE A 5 -3.18 -8.89 13.43
N ASP A 6 -2.57 -9.48 14.46
CA ASP A 6 -1.42 -10.34 14.28
C ASP A 6 -1.77 -11.47 13.32
N ASN A 7 -2.97 -12.07 13.37
CA ASN A 7 -3.39 -13.06 12.39
C ASN A 7 -3.61 -12.47 10.99
N ILE A 8 -4.07 -11.21 10.85
CA ILE A 8 -4.28 -10.59 9.53
C ILE A 8 -2.94 -10.18 8.91
N ILE A 9 -2.03 -9.62 9.70
CA ILE A 9 -0.67 -9.28 9.26
C ILE A 9 0.10 -10.56 8.98
N ASN A 10 0.01 -11.58 9.83
CA ASN A 10 0.61 -12.89 9.57
C ASN A 10 -0.01 -13.55 8.34
N PHE A 11 -1.33 -13.43 8.13
CA PHE A 11 -2.01 -13.94 6.94
C PHE A 11 -1.48 -13.24 5.69
N MET A 12 -1.48 -11.90 5.69
CA MET A 12 -0.88 -11.11 4.62
C MET A 12 0.56 -11.59 4.41
N GLN A 13 1.43 -11.51 5.41
CA GLN A 13 2.83 -11.95 5.33
C GLN A 13 3.00 -13.40 4.82
N SER A 14 2.10 -14.32 5.17
CA SER A 14 2.13 -15.72 4.73
C SER A 14 1.68 -15.92 3.28
N ASP A 15 0.70 -15.15 2.79
CA ASP A 15 0.20 -15.19 1.41
C ASP A 15 1.10 -14.39 0.44
N VAL A 16 1.96 -13.50 0.94
CA VAL A 16 2.82 -12.66 0.11
C VAL A 16 4.15 -13.34 -0.30
N ASN A 17 4.25 -14.67 -0.31
CA ASN A 17 5.49 -15.31 -0.77
C ASN A 17 5.80 -15.09 -2.26
N ASN A 18 4.89 -14.47 -3.05
CA ASN A 18 5.20 -13.75 -4.30
C ASN A 18 3.99 -12.95 -4.87
N THR A 19 2.94 -12.70 -4.07
CA THR A 19 1.68 -12.12 -4.58
C THR A 19 1.50 -10.68 -4.10
N ILE A 20 1.36 -9.71 -5.01
CA ILE A 20 1.00 -8.33 -4.65
C ILE A 20 -0.49 -8.31 -4.28
N GLN A 21 -0.82 -7.92 -3.05
CA GLN A 21 -2.22 -7.74 -2.66
C GLN A 21 -2.66 -6.32 -3.01
N ILE A 22 -3.67 -6.20 -3.88
CA ILE A 22 -4.28 -4.91 -4.21
C ILE A 22 -5.41 -4.63 -3.21
N PRO A 23 -5.29 -3.62 -2.34
CA PRO A 23 -6.33 -3.30 -1.39
C PRO A 23 -7.65 -2.92 -2.10
N LYS A 24 -8.77 -3.51 -1.66
CA LYS A 24 -10.11 -3.25 -2.22
C LYS A 24 -10.47 -1.75 -2.31
N PRO A 25 -10.13 -0.89 -1.33
CA PRO A 25 -10.43 0.55 -1.43
C PRO A 25 -9.80 1.20 -2.67
N ILE A 26 -8.60 0.77 -3.06
CA ILE A 26 -7.85 1.33 -4.20
C ILE A 26 -8.52 1.00 -5.53
N LEU A 27 -9.18 -0.15 -5.63
CA LEU A 27 -9.92 -0.52 -6.83
C LEU A 27 -11.03 0.50 -7.16
N LYS A 28 -11.59 1.16 -6.15
CA LYS A 28 -12.64 2.18 -6.30
C LYS A 28 -12.10 3.54 -6.75
N ILE A 29 -10.80 3.79 -6.60
CA ILE A 29 -10.20 5.09 -6.92
C ILE A 29 -9.84 5.13 -8.41
N LYS A 30 -10.21 6.23 -9.08
CA LYS A 30 -10.04 6.41 -10.53
C LYS A 30 -8.62 6.90 -10.88
N VAL A 31 -7.65 6.01 -10.68
CA VAL A 31 -6.25 6.17 -11.09
C VAL A 31 -5.87 5.08 -12.09
N SER A 32 -4.74 5.25 -12.79
CA SER A 32 -4.26 4.24 -13.76
C SER A 32 -3.87 2.93 -13.08
N ASP A 33 -3.96 1.82 -13.82
CA ASP A 33 -3.63 0.49 -13.30
C ASP A 33 -2.16 0.40 -12.86
N ASN A 34 -1.25 1.11 -13.56
CA ASN A 34 0.15 1.22 -13.14
C ASN A 34 0.28 1.87 -11.75
N THR A 35 -0.50 2.91 -11.47
CA THR A 35 -0.53 3.55 -10.14
C THR A 35 -1.08 2.59 -9.09
N LYS A 36 -2.16 1.86 -9.38
CA LYS A 36 -2.74 0.89 -8.44
C LYS A 36 -1.73 -0.22 -8.12
N LEU A 37 -1.07 -0.75 -9.14
CA LEU A 37 -0.05 -1.79 -9.00
C LEU A 37 1.12 -1.26 -8.16
N MET A 38 1.68 -0.11 -8.52
CA MET A 38 2.83 0.47 -7.83
C MET A 38 2.52 0.78 -6.35
N PHE A 39 1.36 1.38 -6.07
CA PHE A 39 0.91 1.58 -4.70
C PHE A 39 0.80 0.26 -3.96
N SER A 40 0.19 -0.75 -4.57
CA SER A 40 -0.05 -2.05 -3.93
C SER A 40 1.27 -2.77 -3.63
N THR A 41 2.27 -2.65 -4.50
CA THR A 41 3.64 -3.14 -4.25
C THR A 41 4.23 -2.46 -3.02
N ILE A 42 4.23 -1.12 -2.99
CA ILE A 42 4.77 -0.34 -1.86
C ILE A 42 4.05 -0.69 -0.55
N PHE A 43 2.71 -0.74 -0.59
CA PHE A 43 1.88 -1.12 0.55
C PHE A 43 2.24 -2.51 1.07
N THR A 44 2.31 -3.49 0.17
CA THR A 44 2.65 -4.87 0.49
C THR A 44 4.04 -4.97 1.12
N GLU A 45 5.04 -4.23 0.62
CA GLU A 45 6.36 -4.17 1.23
C GLU A 45 6.35 -3.51 2.62
N CYS A 46 5.57 -2.46 2.81
CA CYS A 46 5.46 -1.79 4.10
C CYS A 46 4.81 -2.71 5.15
N VAL A 47 3.79 -3.48 4.76
CA VAL A 47 3.17 -4.51 5.61
C VAL A 47 4.17 -5.62 5.94
N LYS A 48 5.01 -6.05 4.99
CA LYS A 48 6.08 -7.04 5.22
C LYS A 48 7.16 -6.53 6.18
N LYS A 49 7.59 -5.29 6.02
CA LYS A 49 8.64 -4.66 6.84
C LYS A 49 8.17 -4.40 8.28
N GLN A 50 6.86 -4.37 8.51
CA GLN A 50 6.29 -4.14 9.82
C GLN A 50 6.24 -5.45 10.62
N ASN A 51 7.02 -5.52 11.71
CA ASN A 51 6.86 -6.58 12.70
C ASN A 51 5.52 -6.39 13.42
N ALA A 52 4.74 -7.47 13.50
CA ALA A 52 3.50 -7.51 14.26
C ALA A 52 3.77 -7.06 15.71
N SER A 53 2.98 -6.11 16.19
CA SER A 53 3.08 -5.55 17.53
C SER A 53 1.73 -5.67 18.18
N ASN A 54 1.71 -5.98 19.48
CA ASN A 54 0.48 -6.16 20.28
C ASN A 54 -0.47 -4.93 20.23
N ASN A 55 -0.02 -3.77 19.75
CA ASN A 55 -0.87 -2.60 19.53
C ASN A 55 -1.26 -2.43 18.05
N THR A 56 -2.50 -2.81 17.76
CA THR A 56 -3.19 -2.66 16.48
C THR A 56 -3.16 -1.22 15.93
N SER A 57 -3.55 -0.24 16.73
CA SER A 57 -3.68 1.14 16.26
C SER A 57 -2.32 1.74 15.91
N GLU A 58 -1.31 1.35 16.67
CA GLU A 58 0.07 1.76 16.43
C GLU A 58 0.63 1.10 15.16
N THR A 59 0.27 -0.16 14.91
CA THR A 59 0.69 -0.92 13.73
C THR A 59 0.14 -0.31 12.44
N PHE A 60 -1.16 0.02 12.39
CA PHE A 60 -1.75 0.70 11.23
C PHE A 60 -1.13 2.07 10.98
N LYS A 61 -0.91 2.85 12.03
CA LYS A 61 -0.26 4.17 11.91
C LYS A 61 1.18 4.04 11.40
N LYS A 62 1.91 3.02 11.83
CA LYS A 62 3.27 2.74 11.32
C LYS A 62 3.27 2.38 9.84
N ILE A 63 2.38 1.48 9.40
CA ILE A 63 2.28 1.11 7.98
C ILE A 63 1.90 2.33 7.14
N ASP A 64 0.91 3.12 7.57
CA ASP A 64 0.50 4.36 6.88
C ASP A 64 1.67 5.35 6.73
N ASN A 65 2.43 5.57 7.80
CA ASN A 65 3.63 6.42 7.77
C ASN A 65 4.70 5.88 6.81
N LEU A 66 4.96 4.57 6.82
CA LEU A 66 5.95 3.94 5.92
C LEU A 66 5.56 4.07 4.45
N VAL A 67 4.26 3.90 4.13
CA VAL A 67 3.72 4.06 2.77
C VAL A 67 3.86 5.52 2.32
N LYS A 68 3.47 6.47 3.17
CA LYS A 68 3.62 7.91 2.92
C LYS A 68 5.08 8.30 2.69
N GLU A 69 5.98 7.76 3.49
CA GLU A 69 7.41 8.02 3.36
C GLU A 69 7.97 7.46 2.04
N HIS A 70 7.65 6.22 1.68
CA HIS A 70 8.06 5.62 0.41
C HIS A 70 7.53 6.42 -0.78
N ILE A 71 6.23 6.69 -0.81
CA ILE A 71 5.62 7.42 -1.93
C ILE A 71 6.15 8.86 -1.99
N SER A 72 6.47 9.50 -0.87
CA SER A 72 7.10 10.83 -0.88
C SER A 72 8.49 10.77 -1.53
N LYS A 73 9.31 9.80 -1.13
CA LYS A 73 10.70 9.66 -1.56
C LYS A 73 10.88 9.05 -2.95
N ILE A 74 9.87 8.38 -3.50
CA ILE A 74 10.01 7.71 -4.79
C ILE A 74 10.34 8.68 -5.92
N THR A 75 11.38 8.37 -6.66
CA THR A 75 11.92 9.19 -7.75
C THR A 75 11.22 8.85 -9.06
N TYR A 76 11.28 9.77 -10.02
CA TYR A 76 10.79 9.47 -11.37
C TYR A 76 11.57 8.35 -12.04
N SER A 77 12.84 8.16 -11.70
CA SER A 77 13.66 7.08 -12.24
C SER A 77 13.14 5.72 -11.80
N GLU A 78 12.81 5.58 -10.51
CA GLU A 78 12.22 4.35 -9.98
C GLU A 78 10.87 4.05 -10.63
N ILE A 79 10.00 5.06 -10.78
CA ILE A 79 8.70 4.89 -11.47
C ILE A 79 8.88 4.45 -12.92
N ILE A 80 9.83 5.08 -13.65
CA ILE A 80 10.11 4.73 -15.05
C ILE A 80 10.55 3.26 -15.15
N ASN A 81 11.44 2.82 -14.25
CA ASN A 81 11.99 1.48 -14.26
C ASN A 81 10.97 0.42 -13.86
N GLU A 82 10.19 0.65 -12.79
CA GLU A 82 9.17 -0.31 -12.33
C GLU A 82 8.00 -0.43 -13.29
N CYS A 83 7.53 0.70 -13.84
CA CYS A 83 6.35 0.73 -14.71
C CYS A 83 6.69 0.64 -16.21
N PHE A 84 7.97 0.49 -16.56
CA PHE A 84 8.48 0.51 -17.96
C PHE A 84 7.84 1.61 -18.80
N CYS A 85 7.89 2.85 -18.30
CA CYS A 85 7.12 3.96 -18.87
C CYS A 85 7.97 5.21 -19.18
N ASP A 86 7.45 6.10 -20.03
CA ASP A 86 8.12 7.37 -20.32
C ASP A 86 8.00 8.36 -19.14
N ARG A 87 8.80 9.44 -19.20
CA ARG A 87 8.82 10.48 -18.16
C ARG A 87 7.48 11.19 -17.98
N LYS A 88 6.64 11.30 -19.02
CA LYS A 88 5.34 11.95 -18.94
C LYS A 88 4.36 11.07 -18.14
N ARG A 89 4.37 9.76 -18.40
CA ARG A 89 3.62 8.76 -17.63
C ARG A 89 4.12 8.65 -16.20
N ALA A 90 5.43 8.66 -15.97
CA ALA A 90 5.98 8.64 -14.62
C ALA A 90 5.55 9.84 -13.77
N LYS A 91 5.51 11.05 -14.36
CA LYS A 91 4.94 12.23 -13.69
C LYS A 91 3.47 12.06 -13.34
N LYS A 92 2.68 11.49 -14.26
CA LYS A 92 1.26 11.20 -14.03
C LYS A 92 1.07 10.19 -12.90
N ILE A 93 1.83 9.10 -12.90
CA ILE A 93 1.81 8.08 -11.84
C ILE A 93 2.17 8.71 -10.50
N LYS A 94 3.25 9.52 -10.41
CA LYS A 94 3.61 10.22 -9.16
C LYS A 94 2.47 11.12 -8.66
N HIS A 95 1.79 11.83 -9.55
CA HIS A 95 0.65 12.66 -9.18
C HIS A 95 -0.53 11.82 -8.68
N GLU A 96 -0.87 10.74 -9.39
CA GLU A 96 -1.94 9.82 -8.98
C GLU A 96 -1.61 9.11 -7.64
N LEU A 97 -0.34 8.77 -7.38
CA LEU A 97 0.10 8.23 -6.09
C LEU A 97 -0.11 9.22 -4.95
N ASN A 98 0.12 10.51 -5.17
CA ASN A 98 -0.18 11.53 -4.17
C ASN A 98 -1.69 11.66 -3.90
N ILE A 99 -2.53 11.59 -4.95
CA ILE A 99 -3.99 11.54 -4.79
C ILE A 99 -4.40 10.32 -3.97
N LEU A 100 -3.80 9.14 -4.23
CA LEU A 100 -4.04 7.95 -3.42
C LEU A 100 -3.65 8.19 -1.96
N LEU A 101 -2.50 8.79 -1.65
CA LEU A 101 -2.12 9.09 -0.27
C LEU A 101 -3.12 9.97 0.47
N GLU A 102 -3.76 10.93 -0.21
CA GLU A 102 -4.73 11.83 0.38
C GLU A 102 -6.10 11.16 0.62
N THR A 103 -6.43 10.16 -0.19
CA THR A 103 -7.75 9.50 -0.19
C THR A 103 -7.75 8.12 0.46
N PHE A 104 -6.58 7.52 0.65
CA PHE A 104 -6.42 6.18 1.18
C PHE A 104 -6.53 6.16 2.70
N ASP A 105 -7.57 5.49 3.19
CA ASP A 105 -7.67 5.09 4.58
C ASP A 105 -7.21 3.62 4.73
N ILE A 106 -6.09 3.44 5.42
CA ILE A 106 -5.54 2.11 5.68
C ILE A 106 -6.51 1.22 6.45
N THR A 107 -7.36 1.79 7.32
CA THR A 107 -8.30 1.02 8.12
C THR A 107 -9.39 0.38 7.27
N GLU A 108 -9.76 0.99 6.14
CA GLU A 108 -10.69 0.39 5.18
C GLU A 108 -10.14 -0.89 4.55
N CYS A 109 -8.82 -0.99 4.40
CA CYS A 109 -8.17 -2.20 3.87
C CYS A 109 -8.33 -3.39 4.81
N PHE A 110 -8.44 -3.13 6.11
CA PHE A 110 -8.59 -4.15 7.15
C PHE A 110 -10.05 -4.37 7.58
N SER A 111 -10.96 -3.47 7.18
CA SER A 111 -12.39 -3.58 7.46
C SER A 111 -13.05 -4.84 6.88
N SER A 112 -12.48 -5.39 5.81
CA SER A 112 -12.95 -6.62 5.15
C SER A 112 -12.64 -7.90 5.94
N TYR A 113 -11.76 -7.85 6.95
CA TYR A 113 -11.43 -8.97 7.83
C TYR A 113 -12.27 -8.94 9.13
N LYS A 114 -13.42 -8.23 9.09
CA LYS A 114 -14.41 -8.18 10.18
C LYS A 114 -15.40 -9.36 10.18
N GLU A 115 -15.33 -10.26 9.22
CA GLU A 115 -16.25 -11.40 9.11
C GLU A 115 -15.90 -12.53 10.10
#